data_AF-A0A960QSK1-F1
#
_entry.id   AF-A0A960QSK1-F1
#
_cell.length_a   1.000
_cell.length_b   1.000
_cell.length_c   1.000
_cell.angle_alpha   90.00
_cell.angle_beta   90.00
_cell.angle_gamma   90.00
#
_symmetry.space_group_name_H-M   'P 1'
#
loop_
_entity.id
_entity.type
_entity.pdbx_description
1 polymer ?
#
loop_
_entity_poly.entity_id
_entity_poly.type
_entity_poly.pdbx_seq_one_letter_code
_entity_poly.pdbx_strand_id
1 'polypeptide(L)'
;MNTQKFIFNLLIFLSLVASASTYTITISNEEAQIIGEKIWKNECGGSFEGLTHWNKGESFPSLGIGHFIWYPKDKKERFQETFPDLLIFLQESGVTLPSWLSTNKECPWNSQEEFYHDIQSPEMKALRQFLFDTRHLQAIFIVNRLNKAFSKILSHCSETEQKQITAIYQCLSEDTKGLYAIIDYLNFKGDGTSLNETYKGQGWGLLQVLRGMPPSSNEPLVDFVQSAKIVLEERVQNSPPERNEKRWLKGWHNRIDTYLAQD
;
A
#
# COMPACT_ATOMS: atom_id res chain seq x y z
N MET A 1 22.43 43.75 -58.24
CA MET A 1 21.13 43.58 -57.55
C MET A 1 20.64 42.16 -57.81
N ASN A 2 20.69 41.29 -56.80
CA ASN A 2 19.87 40.09 -56.74
C ASN A 2 19.86 39.57 -55.30
N THR A 3 18.77 39.86 -54.60
CA THR A 3 18.55 39.45 -53.20
C THR A 3 17.67 38.21 -53.23
N GLN A 4 18.26 37.03 -53.10
CA GLN A 4 17.50 35.79 -52.91
C GLN A 4 16.96 35.74 -51.49
N LYS A 5 15.63 35.81 -51.36
CA LYS A 5 14.90 35.59 -50.11
C LYS A 5 14.91 34.09 -49.78
N PHE A 6 15.60 33.71 -48.72
CA PHE A 6 15.43 32.38 -48.12
C PHE A 6 14.15 32.36 -47.28
N ILE A 7 13.18 31.54 -47.68
CA ILE A 7 11.99 31.23 -46.88
C ILE A 7 12.36 30.04 -46.00
N PHE A 8 12.42 30.26 -44.68
CA PHE A 8 12.64 29.21 -43.69
C PHE A 8 11.28 28.62 -43.30
N ASN A 9 10.96 27.43 -43.79
CA ASN A 9 9.77 26.69 -43.35
C ASN A 9 10.03 26.08 -41.96
N LEU A 10 9.42 26.66 -40.93
CA LEU A 10 9.40 26.11 -39.58
C LEU A 10 8.37 24.98 -39.50
N LEU A 11 8.83 23.73 -39.55
CA LEU A 11 8.01 22.56 -39.23
C LEU A 11 7.83 22.48 -37.71
N ILE A 12 6.64 22.85 -37.23
CA ILE A 12 6.23 22.62 -35.84
C ILE A 12 5.83 21.15 -35.72
N PHE A 13 6.71 20.32 -35.15
CA PHE A 13 6.35 18.99 -34.69
C PHE A 13 5.48 19.13 -33.42
N LEU A 14 4.16 19.01 -33.59
CA LEU A 14 3.25 18.82 -32.46
C LEU A 14 3.45 17.38 -31.97
N SER A 15 4.32 17.19 -30.97
CA SER A 15 4.40 15.92 -30.25
C SER A 15 3.10 15.75 -29.47
N LEU A 16 2.21 14.90 -29.98
CA LEU A 16 1.03 14.45 -29.26
C LEU A 16 1.55 13.58 -28.09
N VAL A 17 1.74 14.17 -26.92
CA VAL A 17 1.96 13.39 -25.70
C VAL A 17 0.62 12.72 -25.43
N ALA A 18 0.52 11.44 -25.78
CA ALA A 18 -0.60 10.62 -25.35
C ALA A 18 -0.53 10.53 -23.82
N SER A 19 -1.31 11.36 -23.14
CA SER A 19 -1.52 11.21 -21.71
C SER A 19 -2.25 9.88 -21.51
N ALA A 20 -1.50 8.84 -21.11
CA ALA A 20 -2.12 7.63 -20.61
C ALA A 20 -3.03 8.04 -19.46
N SER A 21 -4.35 7.83 -19.62
CA SER A 21 -5.33 8.09 -18.59
C SER A 21 -5.03 7.16 -17.42
N THR A 22 -4.37 7.69 -16.38
CA THR A 22 -4.06 6.94 -15.17
C THR A 22 -5.37 6.69 -14.41
N TYR A 23 -5.83 5.44 -14.41
CA TYR A 23 -6.96 5.03 -13.60
C TYR A 23 -6.62 5.24 -12.11
N THR A 24 -7.52 5.94 -11.42
CA THR A 24 -7.38 6.27 -10.00
C THR A 24 -8.63 5.78 -9.29
N ILE A 25 -8.43 5.01 -8.23
CA ILE A 25 -9.53 4.55 -7.38
C ILE A 25 -9.93 5.68 -6.45
N THR A 26 -11.22 5.98 -6.43
CA THR A 26 -11.83 6.86 -5.42
C THR A 26 -12.93 6.06 -4.74
N ILE A 27 -12.98 6.11 -3.42
CA ILE A 27 -13.99 5.44 -2.62
C ILE A 27 -14.87 6.47 -1.91
N SER A 28 -16.16 6.15 -1.74
CA SER A 28 -17.07 6.94 -0.92
C SER A 28 -16.73 6.79 0.57
N ASN A 29 -17.34 7.63 1.42
CA ASN A 29 -17.17 7.51 2.88
C ASN A 29 -17.73 6.18 3.41
N GLU A 30 -18.82 5.69 2.83
CA GLU A 30 -19.45 4.42 3.18
C GLU A 30 -18.54 3.23 2.81
N GLU A 31 -17.98 3.24 1.60
CA GLU A 31 -16.99 2.24 1.17
C GLU A 31 -15.74 2.29 2.05
N ALA A 32 -15.26 3.49 2.38
CA ALA A 32 -14.13 3.69 3.28
C ALA A 32 -14.39 3.13 4.68
N GLN A 33 -15.62 3.21 5.18
CA GLN A 33 -15.98 2.61 6.46
C GLN A 33 -15.91 1.07 6.38
N ILE A 34 -16.45 0.47 5.32
CA ILE A 34 -16.42 -1.00 5.14
C ILE A 34 -14.98 -1.51 4.98
N ILE A 35 -14.19 -0.86 4.12
CA ILE A 35 -12.78 -1.19 3.89
C ILE A 35 -11.97 -0.98 5.17
N GLY A 36 -12.21 0.13 5.89
CA GLY A 36 -11.56 0.43 7.16
C GLY A 36 -11.75 -0.68 8.19
N GLU A 37 -12.96 -1.23 8.32
CA GLU A 37 -13.21 -2.32 9.26
C GLU A 37 -12.58 -3.64 8.83
N LYS A 38 -12.53 -3.94 7.52
CA LYS A 38 -11.81 -5.12 7.04
C LYS A 38 -10.32 -5.03 7.34
N ILE A 39 -9.71 -3.88 7.05
CA ILE A 39 -8.29 -3.62 7.35
C ILE A 39 -8.05 -3.73 8.86
N TRP A 40 -8.89 -3.09 9.69
CA TRP A 40 -8.75 -3.16 11.15
C TRP A 40 -8.86 -4.59 11.70
N LYS A 41 -9.82 -5.38 11.19
CA LYS A 41 -9.95 -6.80 11.56
C LYS A 41 -8.70 -7.62 11.20
N ASN A 42 -8.11 -7.36 10.04
CA ASN A 42 -6.98 -8.13 9.54
C ASN A 42 -5.64 -7.72 10.17
N GLU A 43 -5.38 -6.42 10.30
CA GLU A 43 -4.12 -5.90 10.84
C GLU A 43 -4.12 -5.91 12.37
N CYS A 44 -5.21 -5.48 12.99
CA CYS A 44 -5.29 -5.31 14.44
C CYS A 44 -6.11 -6.41 15.14
N GLY A 45 -6.55 -7.45 14.41
CA GLY A 45 -7.45 -8.48 14.95
C GLY A 45 -8.84 -7.95 15.35
N GLY A 46 -9.21 -6.75 14.91
CA GLY A 46 -10.41 -6.05 15.38
C GLY A 46 -10.33 -5.60 16.84
N SER A 47 -9.11 -5.54 17.41
CA SER A 47 -8.87 -5.06 18.76
C SER A 47 -8.55 -3.56 18.75
N PHE A 48 -9.11 -2.86 19.74
CA PHE A 48 -8.81 -1.46 19.98
C PHE A 48 -7.34 -1.26 20.37
N GLU A 49 -6.80 -2.16 21.20
CA GLU A 49 -5.40 -2.19 21.62
C GLU A 49 -4.46 -2.43 20.45
N GLY A 50 -4.89 -3.22 19.46
CA GLY A 50 -4.13 -3.51 18.24
C GLY A 50 -3.83 -2.29 17.37
N LEU A 51 -4.53 -1.15 17.57
CA LEU A 51 -4.24 0.11 16.87
C LEU A 51 -2.90 0.73 17.27
N THR A 52 -2.27 0.26 18.34
CA THR A 52 -0.97 0.75 18.82
C THR A 52 -0.11 -0.44 19.21
N HIS A 53 0.91 -0.75 18.41
CA HIS A 53 1.79 -1.88 18.67
C HIS A 53 3.24 -1.55 18.31
N TRP A 54 4.20 -2.20 18.97
CA TRP A 54 5.60 -2.16 18.57
C TRP A 54 6.13 -3.59 18.66
N ASN A 55 6.41 -4.25 17.53
CA ASN A 55 6.84 -5.65 17.58
C ASN A 55 8.26 -5.76 18.13
N LYS A 56 8.53 -6.84 18.86
CA LYS A 56 9.89 -7.15 19.35
C LYS A 56 10.84 -7.31 18.16
N GLY A 57 11.91 -6.52 18.15
CA GLY A 57 12.92 -6.53 17.09
C GLY A 57 12.70 -5.50 15.98
N GLU A 58 11.61 -4.74 16.01
CA GLU A 58 11.42 -3.55 15.18
C GLU A 58 11.96 -2.31 15.90
N SER A 59 12.36 -1.29 15.14
CA SER A 59 12.85 0.00 15.65
C SER A 59 11.79 1.09 15.66
N PHE A 60 10.53 0.74 15.38
CA PHE A 60 9.41 1.66 15.25
C PHE A 60 8.10 1.05 15.78
N PRO A 61 7.19 1.86 16.34
CA PRO A 61 5.80 1.48 16.50
C PRO A 61 5.04 1.49 15.17
N SER A 62 4.02 0.65 15.11
CA SER A 62 2.98 0.60 14.08
C SER A 62 1.67 1.12 14.67
N LEU A 63 1.06 2.08 13.98
CA LEU A 63 -0.10 2.83 14.47
C LEU A 63 -1.26 2.80 13.50
N GLY A 64 -2.48 2.76 14.01
CA GLY A 64 -3.71 2.79 13.21
C GLY A 64 -3.95 1.52 12.42
N ILE A 65 -5.02 1.51 11.63
CA ILE A 65 -5.46 0.30 10.91
C ILE A 65 -4.48 -0.10 9.81
N GLY A 66 -3.74 0.86 9.25
CA GLY A 66 -2.73 0.59 8.23
C GLY A 66 -1.35 0.24 8.77
N HIS A 67 -1.20 0.05 10.09
CA HIS A 67 0.09 -0.15 10.76
C HIS A 67 1.14 0.87 10.30
N PHE A 68 0.74 2.14 10.32
CA PHE A 68 1.53 3.25 9.85
C PHE A 68 2.78 3.40 10.72
N ILE A 69 3.94 3.40 10.07
CA ILE A 69 5.25 3.43 10.73
C ILE A 69 5.56 4.85 11.19
N TRP A 70 6.02 4.99 12.44
CA TRP A 70 6.53 6.26 13.00
C TRP A 70 7.92 6.06 13.61
N TYR A 71 8.98 6.50 12.95
CA TYR A 71 10.32 6.25 13.47
C TYR A 71 10.65 7.20 14.63
N PRO A 72 11.35 6.70 15.67
CA PRO A 72 12.07 7.55 16.59
C PRO A 72 13.06 8.44 15.85
N LYS A 73 13.36 9.61 16.44
CA LYS A 73 14.35 10.53 15.91
C LYS A 73 15.65 9.80 15.58
N ASP A 74 16.19 10.03 14.38
CA ASP A 74 17.44 9.48 13.89
C ASP A 74 17.52 7.94 13.78
N LYS A 75 16.39 7.21 13.89
CA LYS A 75 16.34 5.73 13.80
C LYS A 75 15.68 5.22 12.51
N LYS A 76 15.80 5.95 11.41
CA LYS A 76 15.20 5.54 10.13
C LYS A 76 15.83 4.27 9.59
N GLU A 77 14.99 3.32 9.18
CA GLU A 77 15.40 2.10 8.51
C GLU A 77 14.89 2.04 7.05
N ARG A 78 14.89 0.84 6.48
CA ARG A 78 14.54 0.57 5.08
C ARG A 78 13.06 0.79 4.75
N PHE A 79 12.17 0.74 5.73
CA PHE A 79 10.72 0.86 5.48
C PHE A 79 10.31 2.32 5.43
N GLN A 80 9.35 2.64 4.57
CA GLN A 80 8.82 4.00 4.45
C GLN A 80 8.08 4.38 5.73
N GLU A 81 8.42 5.54 6.28
CA GLU A 81 7.68 6.18 7.36
C GLU A 81 6.37 6.75 6.82
N THR A 82 5.23 6.48 7.48
CA THR A 82 3.90 6.83 6.92
C THR A 82 2.96 7.47 7.92
N PHE A 83 3.22 7.36 9.23
CA PHE A 83 2.35 7.97 10.24
C PHE A 83 2.34 9.51 10.18
N PRO A 84 3.47 10.22 9.98
CA PRO A 84 3.45 11.67 9.78
C PRO A 84 2.63 12.10 8.56
N ASP A 85 2.71 11.36 7.45
CA ASP A 85 1.92 11.63 6.23
C ASP A 85 0.41 11.45 6.49
N LEU A 86 0.03 10.46 7.30
CA LEU A 86 -1.35 10.30 7.73
C LEU A 86 -1.84 11.52 8.54
N LEU A 87 -1.03 12.00 9.49
CA LEU A 87 -1.42 13.17 10.31
C LEU A 87 -1.67 14.40 9.45
N ILE A 88 -0.80 14.65 8.45
CA ILE A 88 -0.98 15.73 7.47
C ILE A 88 -2.30 15.55 6.72
N PHE A 89 -2.55 14.35 6.18
CA PHE A 89 -3.78 14.04 5.45
C PHE A 89 -5.04 14.24 6.31
N LEU A 90 -5.02 13.82 7.58
CA LEU A 90 -6.15 14.00 8.48
C LEU A 90 -6.42 15.49 8.76
N GLN A 91 -5.38 16.30 8.94
CA GLN A 91 -5.52 17.76 9.08
C GLN A 91 -6.10 18.40 7.81
N GLU A 92 -5.61 18.03 6.64
CA GLU A 92 -6.13 18.51 5.35
C GLU A 92 -7.59 18.07 5.12
N SER A 93 -7.99 16.95 5.71
CA SER A 93 -9.37 16.45 5.72
C SER A 93 -10.27 17.11 6.79
N GLY A 94 -9.76 18.14 7.50
CA GLY A 94 -10.52 18.90 8.48
C GLY A 94 -10.56 18.28 9.89
N VAL A 95 -9.75 17.25 10.17
CA VAL A 95 -9.69 16.62 11.49
C VAL A 95 -8.77 17.43 12.42
N THR A 96 -9.28 17.75 13.61
CA THR A 96 -8.46 18.33 14.69
C THR A 96 -7.60 17.25 15.33
N LEU A 97 -6.28 17.37 15.22
CA LEU A 97 -5.35 16.47 15.91
C LEU A 97 -5.34 16.72 17.43
N PRO A 98 -5.16 15.67 18.24
CA PRO A 98 -4.75 15.82 19.65
C PRO A 98 -3.58 16.80 19.80
N SER A 99 -3.64 17.68 20.81
CA SER A 99 -2.69 18.79 20.98
C SER A 99 -1.23 18.36 21.04
N TRP A 100 -0.95 17.19 21.62
CA TRP A 100 0.40 16.65 21.71
C TRP A 100 0.92 16.13 20.36
N LEU A 101 0.04 15.67 19.46
CA LEU A 101 0.40 15.26 18.09
C LEU A 101 0.60 16.46 17.16
N SER A 102 -0.14 17.56 17.35
CA SER A 102 0.04 18.76 16.53
C SER A 102 1.33 19.51 16.84
N THR A 103 1.83 19.38 18.08
CA THR A 103 3.05 20.05 18.55
C THR A 103 4.31 19.20 18.29
N ASN A 104 4.21 17.87 18.43
CA ASN A 104 5.33 16.94 18.21
C ASN A 104 5.19 16.22 16.88
N LYS A 105 6.01 16.60 15.89
CA LYS A 105 6.07 15.91 14.59
C LYS A 105 6.91 14.62 14.61
N GLU A 106 7.66 14.40 15.68
CA GLU A 106 8.56 13.26 15.87
C GLU A 106 7.93 12.23 16.80
N CYS A 107 8.26 10.95 16.62
CA CYS A 107 7.80 9.87 17.50
C CYS A 107 8.29 10.14 18.93
N PRO A 108 7.39 10.19 19.93
CA PRO A 108 7.76 10.57 21.29
C PRO A 108 8.55 9.48 22.03
N TRP A 109 8.52 8.24 21.53
CA TRP A 109 9.18 7.10 22.15
C TRP A 109 10.48 6.76 21.42
N ASN A 110 11.58 6.65 22.17
CA ASN A 110 12.88 6.26 21.63
C ASN A 110 13.11 4.75 21.63
N SER A 111 12.29 3.99 22.36
CA SER A 111 12.39 2.53 22.43
C SER A 111 11.04 1.86 22.67
N GLN A 112 11.00 0.55 22.41
CA GLN A 112 9.86 -0.30 22.69
C GLN A 112 9.49 -0.27 24.19
N GLU A 113 10.48 -0.19 25.08
CA GLU A 113 10.27 -0.14 26.52
C GLU A 113 9.56 1.15 26.94
N GLU A 114 9.97 2.31 26.40
CA GLU A 114 9.28 3.60 26.64
C GLU A 114 7.84 3.55 26.12
N PHE A 115 7.64 3.02 24.91
CA PHE A 115 6.31 2.86 24.32
C PHE A 115 5.38 2.00 25.19
N TYR A 116 5.88 0.88 25.71
CA TYR A 116 5.08 0.00 26.57
C TYR A 116 4.95 0.50 28.01
N HIS A 117 5.87 1.33 28.49
CA HIS A 117 5.68 2.08 29.74
C HIS A 117 4.47 3.01 29.62
N ASP A 118 4.35 3.71 28.49
CA ASP A 118 3.27 4.67 28.23
C ASP A 118 2.00 4.03 27.66
N ILE A 119 1.96 2.71 27.46
CA ILE A 119 0.84 2.07 26.75
C ILE A 119 -0.51 2.32 27.44
N GLN A 120 -0.54 2.62 28.74
CA GLN A 120 -1.78 2.96 29.45
C GLN A 120 -1.93 4.44 29.80
N SER A 121 -1.03 5.30 29.31
CA SER A 121 -1.06 6.74 29.55
C SER A 121 -2.32 7.38 28.96
N PRO A 122 -2.77 8.54 29.49
CA PRO A 122 -3.85 9.31 28.89
C PRO A 122 -3.60 9.64 27.40
N GLU A 123 -2.37 10.00 27.05
CA GLU A 123 -1.96 10.34 25.68
C GLU A 123 -2.09 9.14 24.75
N MET A 124 -1.66 7.95 25.16
CA MET A 124 -1.78 6.73 24.36
C MET A 124 -3.24 6.28 24.20
N LYS A 125 -4.06 6.42 25.26
CA LYS A 125 -5.50 6.13 25.16
C LYS A 125 -6.19 7.11 24.21
N ALA A 126 -5.86 8.39 24.30
CA ALA A 126 -6.35 9.41 23.38
C ALA A 126 -5.88 9.13 21.93
N LEU A 127 -4.64 8.66 21.74
CA LEU A 127 -4.13 8.22 20.45
C LEU A 127 -4.99 7.11 19.85
N ARG A 128 -5.24 6.04 20.62
CA ARG A 128 -6.08 4.93 20.13
C ARG A 128 -7.48 5.37 19.80
N GLN A 129 -8.09 6.19 20.65
CA GLN A 129 -9.44 6.70 20.38
C GLN A 129 -9.46 7.52 19.10
N PHE A 130 -8.48 8.42 18.91
CA PHE A 130 -8.31 9.18 17.68
C PHE A 130 -8.13 8.29 16.45
N LEU A 131 -7.29 7.26 16.53
CA LEU A 131 -7.06 6.30 15.44
C LEU A 131 -8.31 5.44 15.18
N PHE A 132 -9.09 5.15 16.21
CA PHE A 132 -10.36 4.48 16.05
C PHE A 132 -11.35 5.42 15.34
N ASP A 133 -11.59 6.62 15.83
CA ASP A 133 -12.63 7.50 15.26
C ASP A 133 -12.33 7.92 13.80
N THR A 134 -11.06 7.88 13.38
CA THR A 134 -10.61 8.25 12.03
C THR A 134 -10.38 7.06 11.09
N ARG A 135 -10.84 5.84 11.42
CA ARG A 135 -10.60 4.63 10.59
C ARG A 135 -11.01 4.78 9.12
N HIS A 136 -12.18 5.36 8.86
CA HIS A 136 -12.64 5.59 7.49
C HIS A 136 -11.69 6.52 6.70
N LEU A 137 -11.20 7.60 7.32
CA LEU A 137 -10.20 8.48 6.70
C LEU A 137 -8.84 7.78 6.50
N GLN A 138 -8.45 6.90 7.43
CA GLN A 138 -7.26 6.06 7.24
C GLN A 138 -7.41 5.13 6.03
N ALA A 139 -8.61 4.57 5.79
CA ALA A 139 -8.87 3.77 4.59
C ALA A 139 -8.74 4.60 3.30
N ILE A 140 -9.26 5.83 3.28
CA ILE A 140 -9.07 6.76 2.14
C ILE A 140 -7.59 7.08 1.92
N PHE A 141 -6.84 7.34 3.00
CA PHE A 141 -5.40 7.57 2.93
C PHE A 141 -4.66 6.35 2.35
N ILE A 142 -5.04 5.14 2.75
CA ILE A 142 -4.49 3.89 2.21
C ILE A 142 -4.80 3.75 0.71
N VAL A 143 -6.02 4.07 0.26
CA VAL A 143 -6.36 4.07 -1.17
C VAL A 143 -5.56 5.11 -1.95
N ASN A 144 -5.34 6.30 -1.38
CA ASN A 144 -4.49 7.32 -2.00
C ASN A 144 -3.04 6.83 -2.18
N ARG A 145 -2.50 6.10 -1.20
CA ARG A 145 -1.18 5.47 -1.31
C ARG A 145 -1.18 4.35 -2.35
N LEU A 146 -2.24 3.54 -2.41
CA LEU A 146 -2.41 2.51 -3.43
C LEU A 146 -2.39 3.13 -4.83
N ASN A 147 -3.09 4.23 -5.09
CA ASN A 147 -3.06 4.92 -6.39
C ASN A 147 -1.65 5.39 -6.79
N LYS A 148 -0.87 5.90 -5.83
CA LYS A 148 0.54 6.27 -6.05
C LYS A 148 1.40 5.04 -6.37
N ALA A 149 1.21 3.95 -5.64
CA ALA A 149 1.91 2.68 -5.89
C ALA A 149 1.55 2.12 -7.27
N PHE A 150 0.28 2.17 -7.67
CA PHE A 150 -0.17 1.70 -8.96
C PHE A 150 0.43 2.51 -10.12
N SER A 151 0.50 3.84 -9.97
CA SER A 151 1.18 4.70 -10.95
C SER A 151 2.67 4.32 -11.11
N LYS A 152 3.34 3.97 -10.01
CA LYS A 152 4.72 3.47 -10.02
C LYS A 152 4.82 2.08 -10.67
N ILE A 153 3.86 1.19 -10.46
CA ILE A 153 3.80 -0.12 -11.12
C ILE A 153 3.73 0.06 -12.65
N LEU A 154 2.83 0.93 -13.13
CA LEU A 154 2.65 1.18 -14.56
C LEU A 154 3.91 1.75 -15.22
N SER A 155 4.69 2.59 -14.52
CA SER A 155 5.93 3.14 -15.08
C SER A 155 7.02 2.09 -15.33
N HIS A 156 6.87 0.86 -14.78
CA HIS A 156 7.76 -0.29 -15.00
C HIS A 156 7.21 -1.28 -16.04
N CYS A 157 6.15 -0.91 -16.76
CA CYS A 157 5.47 -1.76 -17.73
C CYS A 157 5.56 -1.16 -19.14
N SER A 158 5.61 -2.02 -20.15
CA SER A 158 5.42 -1.62 -21.55
C SER A 158 4.01 -1.06 -21.78
N GLU A 159 3.78 -0.29 -22.85
CA GLU A 159 2.45 0.27 -23.15
C GLU A 159 1.35 -0.80 -23.26
N THR A 160 1.68 -1.95 -23.84
CA THR A 160 0.74 -3.09 -23.94
C THR A 160 0.42 -3.66 -22.57
N GLU A 161 1.42 -3.86 -21.71
CA GLU A 161 1.21 -4.33 -20.34
C GLU A 161 0.43 -3.32 -19.51
N GLN A 162 0.68 -2.01 -19.67
CA GLN A 162 -0.05 -0.98 -18.94
C GLN A 162 -1.55 -1.07 -19.20
N LYS A 163 -1.97 -1.28 -20.46
CA LYS A 163 -3.38 -1.45 -20.81
C LYS A 163 -3.99 -2.69 -20.15
N GLN A 164 -3.29 -3.82 -20.22
CA GLN A 164 -3.77 -5.07 -19.62
C GLN A 164 -3.86 -4.99 -18.09
N ILE A 165 -2.79 -4.54 -17.44
CA ILE A 165 -2.71 -4.40 -15.98
C ILE A 165 -3.75 -3.40 -15.48
N THR A 166 -3.97 -2.30 -16.21
CA THR A 166 -5.01 -1.32 -15.86
C THR A 166 -6.41 -1.93 -15.92
N ALA A 167 -6.72 -2.73 -16.94
CA ALA A 167 -8.03 -3.39 -17.05
C ALA A 167 -8.27 -4.40 -15.91
N ILE A 168 -7.25 -5.20 -15.58
CA ILE A 168 -7.31 -6.16 -14.46
C ILE A 168 -7.50 -5.44 -13.13
N TYR A 169 -6.71 -4.39 -12.91
CA TYR A 169 -6.75 -3.59 -11.69
C TYR A 169 -8.10 -2.89 -11.51
N GLN A 170 -8.66 -2.33 -12.59
CA GLN A 170 -10.01 -1.77 -12.62
C GLN A 170 -11.06 -2.80 -12.19
N CYS A 171 -11.07 -3.96 -12.85
CA CYS A 171 -12.03 -5.03 -12.59
C CYS A 171 -11.98 -5.53 -11.13
N LEU A 172 -10.79 -5.63 -10.54
CA LEU A 172 -10.64 -5.95 -9.13
C LEU A 172 -11.17 -4.86 -8.20
N SER A 173 -10.94 -3.58 -8.54
CA SER A 173 -11.32 -2.46 -7.68
C SER A 173 -12.81 -2.10 -7.71
N GLU A 174 -13.58 -2.64 -8.66
CA GLU A 174 -15.04 -2.47 -8.73
C GLU A 174 -15.78 -3.15 -7.59
N ASP A 175 -15.20 -4.19 -6.99
CA ASP A 175 -15.74 -4.90 -5.83
C ASP A 175 -14.91 -4.61 -4.57
N THR A 176 -15.59 -4.44 -3.42
CA THR A 176 -14.92 -4.10 -2.16
C THR A 176 -13.94 -5.18 -1.70
N LYS A 177 -14.20 -6.47 -1.97
CA LYS A 177 -13.26 -7.54 -1.62
C LYS A 177 -12.04 -7.53 -2.53
N GLY A 178 -12.23 -7.27 -3.82
CA GLY A 178 -11.14 -7.11 -4.78
C GLY A 178 -10.24 -5.92 -4.44
N LEU A 179 -10.83 -4.76 -4.13
CA LEU A 179 -10.09 -3.60 -3.64
C LEU A 179 -9.33 -3.91 -2.35
N TYR A 180 -9.98 -4.55 -1.38
CA TYR A 180 -9.33 -4.96 -0.14
C TYR A 180 -8.15 -5.92 -0.38
N ALA A 181 -8.29 -6.90 -1.28
CA ALA A 181 -7.22 -7.84 -1.61
C ALA A 181 -5.99 -7.14 -2.22
N ILE A 182 -6.21 -6.15 -3.10
CA ILE A 182 -5.12 -5.34 -3.67
C ILE A 182 -4.41 -4.54 -2.57
N ILE A 183 -5.18 -3.85 -1.71
CA ILE A 183 -4.65 -3.07 -0.60
C ILE A 183 -3.80 -3.95 0.32
N ASP A 184 -4.36 -5.09 0.73
CA ASP A 184 -3.71 -6.01 1.65
C ASP A 184 -2.42 -6.57 1.06
N TYR A 185 -2.45 -7.03 -0.20
CA TYR A 185 -1.26 -7.58 -0.84
C TYR A 185 -0.17 -6.53 -1.03
N LEU A 186 -0.53 -5.29 -1.38
CA LEU A 186 0.43 -4.18 -1.46
C LEU A 186 1.10 -3.92 -0.11
N ASN A 187 0.35 -3.88 0.99
CA ASN A 187 0.90 -3.68 2.33
C ASN A 187 1.75 -4.89 2.79
N PHE A 188 1.36 -6.09 2.39
CA PHE A 188 2.00 -7.34 2.77
C PHE A 188 3.31 -7.62 2.02
N LYS A 189 3.37 -7.36 0.71
CA LYS A 189 4.49 -7.74 -0.17
C LYS A 189 5.11 -6.59 -0.97
N GLY A 190 4.52 -5.41 -0.94
CA GLY A 190 4.98 -4.25 -1.70
C GLY A 190 4.51 -4.25 -3.15
N ASP A 191 4.92 -3.20 -3.88
CA ASP A 191 4.48 -2.96 -5.25
C ASP A 191 5.16 -3.90 -6.28
N GLY A 192 6.32 -4.48 -5.95
CA GLY A 192 7.03 -5.44 -6.80
C GLY A 192 7.95 -4.81 -7.86
N THR A 193 8.26 -3.52 -7.75
CA THR A 193 9.15 -2.79 -8.68
C THR A 193 10.60 -2.69 -8.21
N SER A 194 10.88 -2.99 -6.94
CA SER A 194 12.23 -2.93 -6.38
C SER A 194 13.10 -4.08 -6.86
N LEU A 195 14.25 -3.76 -7.48
CA LEU A 195 15.23 -4.77 -7.89
C LEU A 195 15.87 -5.52 -6.71
N ASN A 196 15.89 -4.89 -5.53
CA ASN A 196 16.41 -5.47 -4.30
C ASN A 196 15.43 -6.47 -3.65
N GLU A 197 14.19 -6.52 -4.14
CA GLU A 197 13.14 -7.44 -3.69
C GLU A 197 12.84 -8.46 -4.79
N THR A 198 13.92 -9.06 -5.31
CA THR A 198 13.84 -10.11 -6.33
C THR A 198 14.73 -11.30 -5.97
N TYR A 199 14.33 -12.49 -6.42
CA TYR A 199 15.19 -13.66 -6.47
C TYR A 199 15.32 -14.10 -7.92
N LYS A 200 16.57 -14.24 -8.41
CA LYS A 200 16.87 -14.55 -9.82
C LYS A 200 16.18 -13.59 -10.81
N GLY A 201 16.04 -12.31 -10.44
CA GLY A 201 15.37 -11.30 -11.26
C GLY A 201 13.85 -11.35 -11.25
N GLN A 202 13.23 -12.25 -10.48
CA GLN A 202 11.78 -12.32 -10.29
C GLN A 202 11.37 -11.69 -8.96
N GLY A 203 10.50 -10.67 -9.03
CA GLY A 203 9.87 -10.05 -7.86
C GLY A 203 8.69 -10.86 -7.34
N TRP A 204 8.05 -10.37 -6.27
CA TRP A 204 6.91 -11.02 -5.63
C TRP A 204 5.85 -10.04 -5.11
N GLY A 205 5.86 -8.80 -5.61
CA GLY A 205 4.90 -7.78 -5.22
C GLY A 205 3.68 -7.76 -6.12
N LEU A 206 2.84 -6.75 -5.92
CA LEU A 206 1.56 -6.61 -6.61
C LEU A 206 1.70 -6.64 -8.15
N LEU A 207 2.76 -6.06 -8.71
CA LEU A 207 3.02 -6.12 -10.16
C LEU A 207 3.08 -7.57 -10.68
N GLN A 208 3.75 -8.48 -9.97
CA GLN A 208 3.87 -9.87 -10.41
C GLN A 208 2.53 -10.60 -10.31
N VAL A 209 1.72 -10.31 -9.28
CA VAL A 209 0.37 -10.87 -9.16
C VAL A 209 -0.50 -10.41 -10.33
N LEU A 210 -0.52 -9.12 -10.65
CA LEU A 210 -1.32 -8.59 -11.76
C LEU A 210 -0.86 -9.14 -13.12
N ARG A 211 0.44 -9.38 -13.32
CA ARG A 211 0.99 -10.03 -14.52
C ARG A 211 0.59 -11.49 -14.65
N GLY A 212 0.46 -12.22 -13.53
CA GLY A 212 0.08 -13.63 -13.52
C GLY A 212 -1.42 -13.88 -13.72
N MET A 213 -2.24 -12.83 -13.68
CA MET A 213 -3.68 -12.92 -13.92
C MET A 213 -4.02 -13.02 -15.41
N PRO A 214 -5.11 -13.71 -15.79
CA PRO A 214 -5.55 -13.76 -17.16
C PRO A 214 -5.97 -12.35 -17.65
N PRO A 215 -5.79 -12.03 -18.95
CA PRO A 215 -6.15 -10.71 -19.50
C PRO A 215 -7.64 -10.36 -19.41
N SER A 216 -8.50 -11.37 -19.25
CA SER A 216 -9.94 -11.25 -19.05
C SER A 216 -10.36 -12.33 -18.07
N SER A 217 -11.15 -11.95 -17.06
CA SER A 217 -11.62 -12.84 -16.00
C SER A 217 -13.11 -12.64 -15.76
N ASN A 218 -13.82 -13.72 -15.49
CA ASN A 218 -15.18 -13.68 -14.96
C ASN A 218 -15.21 -13.72 -13.41
N GLU A 219 -14.08 -14.07 -12.78
CA GLU A 219 -13.91 -14.22 -11.33
C GLU A 219 -12.58 -13.57 -10.90
N PRO A 220 -12.41 -12.24 -11.08
CA PRO A 220 -11.12 -11.56 -10.96
C PRO A 220 -10.43 -11.77 -9.60
N LEU A 221 -11.22 -11.83 -8.51
CA LEU A 221 -10.67 -12.06 -7.17
C LEU A 221 -10.13 -13.49 -7.00
N VAL A 222 -10.76 -14.50 -7.60
CA VAL A 222 -10.28 -15.89 -7.55
C VAL A 222 -8.95 -15.98 -8.30
N ASP A 223 -8.86 -15.36 -9.47
CA ASP A 223 -7.63 -15.30 -10.26
C ASP A 223 -6.51 -14.54 -9.54
N PHE A 224 -6.85 -13.45 -8.84
CA PHE A 224 -5.89 -12.72 -8.01
C PHE A 224 -5.32 -13.59 -6.91
N VAL A 225 -6.17 -14.34 -6.19
CA VAL A 225 -5.76 -15.27 -5.14
C VAL A 225 -4.87 -16.38 -5.68
N GLN A 226 -5.23 -16.96 -6.83
CA GLN A 226 -4.42 -18.00 -7.47
C GLN A 226 -3.05 -17.45 -7.90
N SER A 227 -3.02 -16.30 -8.58
CA SER A 227 -1.80 -15.65 -9.02
C SER A 227 -0.90 -15.28 -7.83
N ALA A 228 -1.49 -14.73 -6.76
CA ALA A 228 -0.78 -14.37 -5.53
C ALA A 228 -0.09 -15.57 -4.88
N LYS A 229 -0.76 -16.74 -4.84
CA LYS A 229 -0.16 -17.98 -4.32
C LYS A 229 0.99 -18.47 -5.19
N ILE A 230 0.81 -18.51 -6.51
CA ILE A 230 1.86 -18.91 -7.46
C ILE A 230 3.11 -18.04 -7.29
N VAL A 231 2.94 -16.72 -7.26
CA VAL A 231 4.05 -15.78 -7.06
C VAL A 231 4.82 -16.05 -5.76
N LEU A 232 4.13 -16.40 -4.68
CA LEU A 232 4.79 -16.71 -3.40
C LEU A 232 5.43 -18.10 -3.37
N GLU A 233 4.87 -19.08 -4.07
CA GLU A 233 5.50 -20.39 -4.29
C GLU A 233 6.79 -20.23 -5.08
N GLU A 234 6.77 -19.48 -6.19
CA GLU A 234 7.94 -19.17 -7.02
C GLU A 234 9.01 -18.42 -6.22
N ARG A 235 8.63 -17.45 -5.39
CA ARG A 235 9.54 -16.78 -4.46
C ARG A 235 10.26 -17.79 -3.57
N VAL A 236 9.52 -18.72 -2.96
CA VAL A 236 10.13 -19.75 -2.07
C VAL A 236 11.06 -20.67 -2.85
N GLN A 237 10.69 -21.07 -4.06
CA GLN A 237 11.53 -21.91 -4.93
C GLN A 237 12.82 -21.20 -5.35
N ASN A 238 12.77 -19.88 -5.53
CA ASN A 238 13.91 -19.08 -5.95
C ASN A 238 14.75 -18.53 -4.78
N SER A 239 14.27 -18.64 -3.55
CA SER A 239 14.93 -18.10 -2.37
C SER A 239 16.23 -18.85 -2.03
N PRO A 240 17.28 -18.16 -1.57
CA PRO A 240 18.48 -18.80 -1.04
C PRO A 240 18.15 -19.77 0.11
N PRO A 241 18.69 -21.01 0.12
CA PRO A 241 18.35 -22.02 1.12
C PRO A 241 18.50 -21.55 2.58
N GLU A 242 19.49 -20.71 2.87
CA GLU A 242 19.77 -20.14 4.20
C GLU A 242 18.65 -19.24 4.74
N ARG A 243 17.80 -18.68 3.88
CA ARG A 243 16.62 -17.90 4.30
C ARG A 243 15.49 -18.78 4.81
N ASN A 244 15.43 -20.03 4.36
CA ASN A 244 14.43 -21.04 4.72
C ASN A 244 12.98 -20.50 4.66
N GLU A 245 12.63 -19.80 3.57
CA GLU A 245 11.35 -19.09 3.49
C GLU A 245 10.12 -20.03 3.43
N LYS A 246 10.32 -21.30 3.07
CA LYS A 246 9.26 -22.33 3.03
C LYS A 246 8.45 -22.40 4.33
N ARG A 247 9.06 -22.09 5.48
CA ARG A 247 8.38 -22.04 6.78
C ARG A 247 7.22 -21.04 6.84
N TRP A 248 7.25 -19.99 6.02
CA TRP A 248 6.23 -18.93 6.01
C TRP A 248 5.13 -19.16 4.97
N LEU A 249 5.37 -19.99 3.95
CA LEU A 249 4.46 -20.18 2.82
C LEU A 249 3.05 -20.55 3.24
N LYS A 250 2.90 -21.46 4.21
CA LYS A 250 1.60 -21.84 4.76
C LYS A 250 0.86 -20.64 5.36
N GLY A 251 1.55 -19.80 6.13
CA GLY A 251 0.96 -18.60 6.71
C GLY A 251 0.56 -17.57 5.65
N TRP A 252 1.37 -17.44 4.60
CA TRP A 252 1.06 -16.55 3.48
C TRP A 252 -0.16 -17.02 2.68
N HIS A 253 -0.28 -18.32 2.42
CA HIS A 253 -1.48 -18.89 1.78
C HIS A 253 -2.71 -18.68 2.63
N ASN A 254 -2.63 -18.96 3.94
CA ASN A 254 -3.74 -18.74 4.86
C ASN A 254 -4.22 -17.28 4.83
N ARG A 255 -3.29 -16.30 4.75
CA ARG A 255 -3.65 -14.88 4.61
C ARG A 255 -4.38 -14.61 3.30
N ILE A 256 -3.83 -15.06 2.17
CA ILE A 256 -4.43 -14.87 0.84
C ILE A 256 -5.83 -15.53 0.76
N ASP A 257 -6.01 -16.71 1.38
CA ASP A 257 -7.29 -17.42 1.40
C ASP A 257 -8.41 -16.63 2.09
N THR A 258 -8.07 -15.71 3.00
CA THR A 258 -9.07 -14.86 3.66
C THR A 258 -9.77 -13.90 2.69
N TYR A 259 -9.17 -13.60 1.53
CA TYR A 259 -9.79 -12.69 0.56
C TYR A 259 -11.09 -13.24 -0.03
N LEU A 260 -11.20 -14.58 -0.13
CA LEU A 260 -12.40 -15.25 -0.62
C LEU A 260 -13.42 -15.55 0.49
N ALA A 261 -13.04 -15.36 1.76
CA ALA A 261 -13.94 -15.63 2.86
C ALA A 261 -15.19 -14.72 2.79
N GLN A 262 -16.31 -15.25 3.27
CA GLN A 262 -17.48 -14.43 3.54
C GLN A 262 -17.29 -13.74 4.88
N ASP A 263 -17.80 -12.51 5.00
CA ASP A 263 -17.78 -11.71 6.23
C ASP A 263 -18.63 -12.34 7.34
#